data_AF-A0AAW0VTJ9-F1
#
_entry.id   AF-A0AAW0VTJ9-F1
#
_cell.length_a   1.000
_cell.length_b   1.000
_cell.length_c   1.000
_cell.angle_alpha   90.00
_cell.angle_beta   90.00
_cell.angle_gamma   90.00
#
_symmetry.space_group_name_H-M   'P 1'
#
loop_
_entity.id
_entity.type
_entity.pdbx_description
1 polymer ?
#
loop_
_entity_poly.entity_id
_entity_poly.type
_entity_poly.pdbx_seq_one_letter_code
_entity_poly.pdbx_strand_id
1 'polypeptide(L)'
;MGYVRLVRSGGLHCSSNAARFIPDLQDVVSLVQLCEDAHVSAETIRAAENLDAVINSLTRNFHQDTDYFKLLVDVFAPALRDNKNSHLKNFYLIIPAMTVNFVEHSLAAKDNMSKKNRTGAAFTDDGFAMGLAYMLKVLNQNSSFDSLHWWSGVRRRFIKEREKVEQQRQSGSGVDDKLQQTLALTLSRLQHYQQEFELLYLSVSSARVFFRGDWPVVPNNNNNNNTSTTHSQ
;
A
#
# COMPACT_ATOMS: atom_id res chain seq x y z
N MET A 1 -6.25 -7.01 1.92
CA MET A 1 -5.68 -5.73 1.43
C MET A 1 -6.51 -5.08 0.34
N GLY A 2 -6.81 -5.76 -0.78
CA GLY A 2 -7.74 -5.23 -1.80
C GLY A 2 -9.12 -4.88 -1.25
N TYR A 3 -9.69 -5.74 -0.37
CA TYR A 3 -10.94 -5.45 0.33
C TYR A 3 -10.87 -4.17 1.20
N VAL A 4 -9.79 -3.98 1.95
CA VAL A 4 -9.60 -2.79 2.81
C VAL A 4 -9.55 -1.51 1.97
N ARG A 5 -8.88 -1.55 0.81
CA ARG A 5 -8.88 -0.43 -0.13
C ARG A 5 -10.25 -0.19 -0.73
N LEU A 6 -10.97 -1.24 -1.09
CA LEU A 6 -12.32 -1.14 -1.64
C LEU A 6 -13.29 -0.53 -0.61
N VAL A 7 -13.21 -0.95 0.65
CA VAL A 7 -14.01 -0.36 1.74
C VAL A 7 -13.66 1.11 1.95
N ARG A 8 -12.37 1.47 1.97
CA ARG A 8 -11.93 2.87 2.08
C ARG A 8 -12.46 3.71 0.91
N SER A 9 -12.27 3.26 -0.33
CA SER A 9 -12.76 3.97 -1.51
C SER A 9 -14.27 4.07 -1.55
N GLY A 10 -14.99 3.02 -1.17
CA GLY A 10 -16.46 3.02 -1.08
C GLY A 10 -16.98 3.96 0.00
N GLY A 11 -16.33 3.98 1.18
CA GLY A 11 -16.66 4.90 2.27
C GLY A 11 -16.42 6.35 1.89
N LEU A 12 -15.29 6.65 1.24
CA LEU A 12 -14.98 7.99 0.73
C LEU A 12 -15.96 8.41 -0.35
N HIS A 13 -16.32 7.52 -1.28
CA HIS A 13 -17.30 7.82 -2.32
C HIS A 13 -18.69 8.12 -1.76
N CYS A 14 -19.15 7.34 -0.78
CA CYS A 14 -20.43 7.59 -0.10
C CYS A 14 -20.42 8.94 0.63
N SER A 15 -19.34 9.21 1.37
CA SER A 15 -19.16 10.48 2.10
C SER A 15 -19.06 11.68 1.15
N SER A 16 -18.38 11.52 0.01
CA SER A 16 -18.27 12.54 -1.03
C SER A 16 -19.61 12.84 -1.69
N ASN A 17 -20.41 11.81 -1.98
CA ASN A 17 -21.76 12.00 -2.53
C ASN A 17 -22.68 12.71 -1.53
N ALA A 18 -22.60 12.35 -0.25
CA ALA A 18 -23.39 13.00 0.81
C ALA A 18 -22.96 14.45 1.04
N ALA A 19 -21.67 14.76 0.90
CA ALA A 19 -21.11 16.10 1.13
C ALA A 19 -21.18 17.04 -0.08
N ARG A 20 -21.67 16.56 -1.25
CA ARG A 20 -21.71 17.33 -2.51
C ARG A 20 -22.46 18.67 -2.40
N PHE A 21 -23.37 18.80 -1.44
CA PHE A 21 -24.18 19.99 -1.23
C PHE A 21 -23.60 20.96 -0.19
N ILE A 22 -22.46 20.61 0.42
CA ILE A 22 -21.74 21.44 1.38
C ILE A 22 -20.66 22.21 0.62
N PRO A 23 -20.72 23.56 0.55
CA PRO A 23 -19.79 24.36 -0.24
C PRO A 23 -18.35 24.28 0.27
N ASP A 24 -18.17 24.26 1.60
CA ASP A 24 -16.88 24.13 2.26
C ASP A 24 -17.01 23.22 3.50
N LEU A 25 -16.19 22.17 3.54
CA LEU A 25 -16.12 21.20 4.64
C LEU A 25 -15.12 21.63 5.72
N GLN A 26 -14.30 22.66 5.47
CA GLN A 26 -13.33 23.20 6.41
C GLN A 26 -13.89 24.37 7.23
N ASP A 27 -14.89 25.07 6.69
CA ASP A 27 -15.58 26.20 7.34
C ASP A 27 -17.11 26.03 7.25
N VAL A 28 -17.64 25.06 8.01
CA VAL A 28 -19.09 24.83 8.11
C VAL A 28 -19.69 25.84 9.08
N VAL A 29 -20.48 26.78 8.55
CA VAL A 29 -21.28 27.71 9.36
C VAL A 29 -22.35 26.95 10.15
N SER A 30 -22.50 27.24 11.45
CA SER A 30 -23.55 26.65 12.26
C SER A 30 -24.92 27.15 11.84
N LEU A 31 -25.78 26.24 11.39
CA LEU A 31 -27.15 26.56 11.00
C LEU A 31 -27.99 26.93 12.21
N VAL A 32 -27.67 26.39 13.40
CA VAL A 32 -28.32 26.77 14.66
C VAL A 32 -28.17 28.26 14.92
N GLN A 33 -26.95 28.80 14.81
CA GLN A 33 -26.70 30.24 15.03
C GLN A 33 -27.46 31.11 14.02
N LEU A 34 -27.50 30.71 12.75
CA LEU A 34 -28.26 31.43 11.72
C LEU A 34 -29.78 31.41 11.98
N CYS A 35 -30.31 30.31 12.52
CA CYS A 35 -31.72 30.20 12.88
C CYS A 35 -32.06 31.03 14.13
N GLU A 36 -31.16 31.08 15.11
CA GLU A 36 -31.31 31.93 16.29
C GLU A 36 -31.32 33.41 15.90
N ASP A 37 -30.40 33.85 15.04
CA ASP A 37 -30.33 35.23 14.53
C ASP A 37 -31.59 35.60 13.71
N ALA A 38 -32.13 34.65 12.94
CA ALA A 38 -33.33 34.85 12.12
C ALA A 38 -34.65 34.78 12.91
N HIS A 39 -34.62 34.50 14.22
CA HIS A 39 -35.80 34.40 15.09
C HIS A 39 -36.89 33.42 14.57
N VAL A 40 -36.48 32.26 14.06
CA VAL A 40 -37.41 31.23 13.54
C VAL A 40 -38.05 30.40 14.66
N SER A 41 -39.04 29.58 14.31
CA SER A 41 -39.76 28.74 15.27
C SER A 41 -38.86 27.70 15.96
N ALA A 42 -39.25 27.29 17.17
CA ALA A 42 -38.50 26.31 17.97
C ALA A 42 -38.32 24.96 17.25
N GLU A 43 -39.29 24.55 16.43
CA GLU A 43 -39.23 23.35 15.60
C GLU A 43 -38.14 23.47 14.52
N THR A 44 -37.95 24.68 13.99
CA THR A 44 -36.94 24.97 12.97
C THR A 44 -35.54 24.95 13.57
N ILE A 45 -35.36 25.51 14.76
CA ILE A 45 -34.09 25.44 15.51
C ILE A 45 -33.71 23.99 15.79
N ARG A 46 -34.67 23.17 16.25
CA ARG A 46 -34.44 21.73 16.48
C ARG A 46 -34.09 20.97 15.20
N ALA A 47 -34.66 21.34 14.06
CA ALA A 47 -34.28 20.76 12.77
C ALA A 47 -32.84 21.16 12.38
N ALA A 48 -32.45 22.41 12.65
CA ALA A 48 -31.08 22.90 12.42
C ALA A 48 -30.05 22.17 13.30
N GLU A 49 -30.36 21.91 14.58
CA GLU A 49 -29.48 21.13 15.48
C GLU A 49 -29.20 19.73 14.92
N ASN A 50 -30.23 19.05 14.44
CA ASN A 50 -30.09 17.72 13.83
C ASN A 50 -29.23 17.79 12.56
N LEU A 51 -29.40 18.84 11.74
CA LEU A 51 -28.64 19.02 10.51
C LEU A 51 -27.17 19.33 10.81
N ASP A 52 -26.87 20.22 11.76
CA ASP A 52 -25.51 20.51 12.21
C ASP A 52 -24.84 19.24 12.78
N ALA A 53 -25.57 18.40 13.54
CA ALA A 53 -25.05 17.13 14.03
C ALA A 53 -24.70 16.15 12.89
N VAL A 54 -25.55 16.06 11.85
CA VAL A 54 -25.30 15.23 10.67
C VAL A 54 -24.11 15.76 9.86
N ILE A 55 -24.01 17.08 9.65
CA ILE A 55 -22.89 17.71 8.93
C ILE A 55 -21.58 17.51 9.69
N ASN A 56 -21.59 17.65 11.01
CA ASN A 56 -20.43 17.38 11.86
C ASN A 56 -20.00 15.91 11.78
N SER A 57 -20.95 14.97 11.81
CA SER A 57 -20.68 13.55 11.61
C SER A 57 -20.07 13.28 10.23
N LEU A 58 -20.62 13.89 9.17
CA LEU A 58 -20.13 13.74 7.81
C LEU A 58 -18.72 14.31 7.64
N THR A 59 -18.48 15.52 8.17
CA THR A 59 -17.16 16.18 8.17
C THR A 59 -16.13 15.36 8.93
N ARG A 60 -16.51 14.79 10.08
CA ARG A 60 -15.64 13.89 10.84
C ARG A 60 -15.31 12.62 10.06
N ASN A 61 -16.30 11.97 9.44
CA ASN A 61 -16.09 10.75 8.65
C ASN A 61 -15.31 11.02 7.34
N PHE A 62 -15.43 12.21 6.76
CA PHE A 62 -14.70 12.64 5.58
C PHE A 62 -13.21 12.88 5.88
N HIS A 63 -12.91 13.49 7.04
CA HIS A 63 -11.54 13.74 7.49
C HIS A 63 -10.91 12.59 8.28
N GLN A 64 -11.70 11.63 8.77
CA GLN A 64 -11.16 10.41 9.36
C GLN A 64 -10.54 9.56 8.25
N ASP A 65 -9.23 9.74 8.08
CA ASP A 65 -8.34 8.66 7.69
C ASP A 65 -8.57 7.51 8.67
N THR A 66 -9.58 6.68 8.39
CA THR A 66 -9.70 5.41 9.07
C THR A 66 -8.46 4.63 8.64
N ASP A 67 -7.47 4.60 9.53
CA ASP A 67 -6.20 3.93 9.35
C ASP A 67 -6.42 2.41 9.44
N TYR A 68 -7.24 1.85 8.54
CA TYR A 68 -7.52 0.43 8.47
C TYR A 68 -6.23 -0.39 8.38
N PHE A 69 -5.20 0.16 7.72
CA PHE A 69 -3.88 -0.46 7.64
C PHE A 69 -3.15 -0.46 8.99
N LYS A 70 -3.28 0.61 9.79
CA LYS A 70 -2.74 0.65 11.14
C LYS A 70 -3.39 -0.40 12.03
N LEU A 71 -4.72 -0.43 12.06
CA LEU A 71 -5.46 -1.40 12.88
C LEU A 71 -5.03 -2.84 12.56
N LEU A 72 -4.88 -3.13 11.27
CA LEU A 72 -4.45 -4.45 10.80
C LEU A 72 -2.99 -4.74 11.22
N VAL A 73 -2.08 -3.77 11.10
CA VAL A 73 -0.70 -3.92 11.58
C VAL A 73 -0.64 -4.10 13.10
N ASP A 74 -1.40 -3.31 13.86
CA ASP A 74 -1.38 -3.29 15.33
C ASP A 74 -1.94 -4.59 15.93
N VAL A 75 -2.96 -5.18 15.31
CA VAL A 75 -3.52 -6.47 15.75
C VAL A 75 -2.55 -7.62 15.50
N PHE A 76 -1.88 -7.65 14.34
CA PHE A 76 -1.05 -8.78 13.94
C PHE A 76 0.42 -8.67 14.38
N ALA A 77 0.93 -7.47 14.63
CA ALA A 77 2.32 -7.27 15.05
C ALA A 77 2.68 -8.00 16.37
N PRO A 78 1.88 -7.93 17.45
CA PRO A 78 2.20 -8.65 18.69
C PRO A 78 2.24 -10.17 18.50
N ALA A 79 1.29 -10.72 17.74
CA ALA A 79 1.20 -12.15 17.48
C ALA A 79 2.37 -12.67 16.64
N LEU A 80 2.77 -11.92 15.60
CA LEU A 80 3.84 -12.34 14.69
C LEU A 80 5.25 -12.02 15.20
N ARG A 81 5.41 -11.08 16.14
CA ARG A 81 6.70 -10.75 16.77
C ARG A 81 6.99 -11.53 18.05
N ASP A 82 6.09 -12.42 18.47
CA ASP A 82 6.30 -13.29 19.63
C ASP A 82 7.57 -14.15 19.46
N ASN A 83 8.23 -14.49 20.56
CA ASN A 83 9.48 -15.26 20.58
C ASN A 83 9.29 -16.68 20.04
N LYS A 84 8.06 -17.20 20.05
CA LYS A 84 7.66 -18.44 19.36
C LYS A 84 7.91 -18.37 17.85
N ASN A 85 7.87 -17.17 17.27
CA ASN A 85 8.05 -16.90 15.86
C ASN A 85 9.44 -16.31 15.56
N SER A 86 10.48 -16.79 16.26
CA SER A 86 11.87 -16.35 16.06
C SER A 86 12.36 -16.49 14.61
N HIS A 87 11.86 -17.49 13.87
CA HIS A 87 12.14 -17.72 12.45
C HIS A 87 11.69 -16.55 11.56
N LEU A 88 10.65 -15.80 11.95
CA LEU A 88 10.16 -14.67 11.17
C LEU A 88 11.11 -13.48 11.20
N LYS A 89 12.07 -13.40 12.14
CA LYS A 89 13.06 -12.31 12.22
C LYS A 89 13.93 -12.17 10.97
N ASN A 90 14.09 -13.26 10.22
CA ASN A 90 14.91 -13.31 9.01
C ASN A 90 14.07 -13.34 7.72
N PHE A 91 12.76 -13.09 7.79
CA PHE A 91 11.88 -13.12 6.63
C PHE A 91 12.35 -12.21 5.50
N TYR A 92 12.94 -11.05 5.80
CA TYR A 92 13.50 -10.15 4.80
C TYR A 92 14.53 -10.79 3.85
N LEU A 93 15.21 -11.88 4.27
CA LEU A 93 16.17 -12.60 3.43
C LEU A 93 15.51 -13.44 2.33
N ILE A 94 14.25 -13.87 2.49
CA ILE A 94 13.54 -14.64 1.45
C ILE A 94 12.95 -13.73 0.36
N ILE A 95 12.80 -12.43 0.66
CA ILE A 95 12.18 -11.45 -0.24
C ILE A 95 12.85 -11.41 -1.62
N PRO A 96 14.20 -11.32 -1.74
CA PRO A 96 14.87 -11.37 -3.03
C PRO A 96 14.42 -12.56 -3.90
N ALA A 97 14.42 -13.78 -3.35
CA ALA A 97 14.01 -14.97 -4.08
C ALA A 97 12.54 -14.90 -4.54
N MET A 98 11.65 -14.39 -3.67
CA MET A 98 10.24 -14.19 -4.04
C MET A 98 10.07 -13.15 -5.15
N THR A 99 10.86 -12.06 -5.13
CA THR A 99 10.77 -11.04 -6.18
C THR A 99 11.23 -11.57 -7.55
N VAL A 100 12.26 -12.43 -7.59
CA VAL A 100 12.69 -13.08 -8.83
C VAL A 100 11.59 -13.99 -9.36
N ASN A 101 11.05 -14.87 -8.51
CA ASN A 101 9.98 -15.78 -8.88
C ASN A 101 8.73 -15.04 -9.37
N PHE A 102 8.37 -13.94 -8.70
CA PHE A 102 7.24 -13.10 -9.10
C PHE A 102 7.45 -12.46 -10.49
N VAL A 103 8.64 -11.92 -10.77
CA VAL A 103 8.95 -11.31 -12.07
C VAL A 103 8.89 -12.34 -13.19
N GLU A 104 9.41 -13.56 -12.98
CA GLU A 104 9.34 -14.64 -13.95
C GLU A 104 7.89 -15.04 -14.27
N HIS A 105 7.07 -15.21 -13.23
CA HIS A 105 5.64 -15.49 -13.42
C HIS A 105 4.88 -14.32 -14.06
N SER A 106 5.21 -13.07 -13.71
CA SER A 106 4.62 -11.86 -14.31
C SER A 106 4.90 -11.82 -15.81
N LEU A 107 6.15 -12.07 -16.20
CA LEU A 107 6.55 -12.05 -17.61
C LEU A 107 5.88 -13.18 -18.39
N ALA A 108 5.84 -14.40 -17.84
CA ALA A 108 5.13 -15.52 -18.46
C ALA A 108 3.62 -15.25 -18.61
N ALA A 109 2.99 -14.61 -17.62
CA ALA A 109 1.59 -14.21 -17.70
C ALA A 109 1.34 -13.15 -18.78
N LYS A 110 2.23 -12.16 -18.92
CA LYS A 110 2.17 -11.14 -19.98
C LYS A 110 2.32 -11.75 -21.38
N ASP A 111 3.25 -12.69 -21.54
CA ASP A 111 3.44 -13.42 -22.79
C ASP A 111 2.20 -14.24 -23.19
N ASN A 112 1.52 -14.85 -22.21
CA ASN A 112 0.28 -15.60 -22.44
C ASN A 112 -0.90 -14.70 -22.81
N MET A 113 -0.95 -13.48 -22.26
CA MET A 113 -1.98 -12.48 -22.60
C MET A 113 -1.86 -11.98 -24.03
N SER A 114 -0.62 -11.77 -24.51
CA SER A 114 -0.34 -11.41 -25.91
C SER A 114 -0.82 -12.48 -26.91
N LYS A 115 -0.82 -13.75 -26.50
CA LYS A 115 -1.19 -14.91 -27.33
C LYS A 115 -2.70 -15.21 -27.38
N LYS A 116 -3.57 -14.33 -26.88
CA LYS A 116 -5.05 -14.49 -26.90
C LYS A 116 -5.57 -15.73 -26.12
N ASN A 117 -4.72 -16.36 -25.30
CA ASN A 117 -5.12 -17.45 -24.41
C ASN A 117 -5.78 -16.86 -23.16
N ARG A 118 -7.09 -17.12 -22.99
CA ARG A 118 -7.91 -16.62 -21.87
C ARG A 118 -7.63 -17.33 -20.54
N THR A 119 -6.92 -18.45 -20.55
CA THR A 119 -6.60 -19.25 -19.36
C THR A 119 -5.22 -18.87 -18.83
N GLY A 120 -5.16 -18.29 -17.63
CA GLY A 120 -3.90 -17.89 -16.98
C GLY A 120 -3.54 -16.40 -17.12
N ALA A 121 -4.42 -15.57 -17.68
CA ALA A 121 -4.29 -14.11 -17.70
C ALA A 121 -4.56 -13.47 -16.33
N ALA A 122 -4.01 -14.05 -15.26
CA ALA A 122 -4.08 -13.49 -13.92
C ALA A 122 -3.06 -12.36 -13.80
N PHE A 123 -3.50 -11.15 -14.15
CA PHE A 123 -2.74 -9.94 -13.87
C PHE A 123 -2.91 -9.61 -12.39
N THR A 124 -1.81 -9.53 -11.64
CA THR A 124 -1.83 -9.07 -10.25
C THR A 124 -1.33 -7.62 -10.24
N ASP A 125 -2.24 -6.70 -9.95
CA ASP A 125 -2.03 -5.26 -10.14
C ASP A 125 -1.06 -4.67 -9.09
N ASP A 126 -1.18 -5.07 -7.83
CA ASP A 126 -0.22 -4.66 -6.80
C ASP A 126 -0.23 -5.54 -5.54
N GLY A 127 -1.01 -6.64 -5.56
CA GLY A 127 -1.28 -7.46 -4.37
C GLY A 127 -0.02 -8.05 -3.76
N PHE A 128 0.91 -8.51 -4.59
CA PHE A 128 2.22 -9.02 -4.15
C PHE A 128 3.06 -7.91 -3.50
N ALA A 129 3.19 -6.76 -4.17
CA ALA A 129 3.96 -5.62 -3.67
C ALA A 129 3.40 -5.11 -2.32
N MET A 130 2.08 -5.11 -2.19
CA MET A 130 1.39 -4.67 -0.98
C MET A 130 1.42 -5.68 0.15
N GLY A 131 1.39 -6.97 -0.15
CA GLY A 131 1.66 -8.03 0.82
C GLY A 131 3.10 -7.96 1.34
N LEU A 132 4.06 -7.69 0.46
CA LEU A 132 5.46 -7.53 0.84
C LEU A 132 5.68 -6.34 1.77
N ALA A 133 5.13 -5.19 1.42
CA ALA A 133 5.18 -3.98 2.24
C ALA A 133 4.50 -4.21 3.61
N TYR A 134 3.35 -4.89 3.62
CA TYR A 134 2.64 -5.27 4.84
C TYR A 134 3.50 -6.16 5.75
N MET A 135 4.06 -7.26 5.23
CA MET A 135 4.89 -8.18 6.02
C MET A 135 6.14 -7.49 6.55
N LEU A 136 6.82 -6.68 5.73
CA LEU A 136 7.97 -5.88 6.16
C LEU A 136 7.62 -4.91 7.29
N LYS A 137 6.41 -4.32 7.24
CA LYS A 137 5.93 -3.43 8.29
C LYS A 137 5.58 -4.19 9.57
N VAL A 138 4.78 -5.24 9.45
CA VAL A 138 4.33 -6.04 10.59
C VAL A 138 5.49 -6.68 11.32
N LEU A 139 6.53 -7.12 10.62
CA LEU A 139 7.73 -7.70 11.24
C LEU A 139 8.80 -6.65 11.62
N ASN A 140 8.58 -5.37 11.28
CA ASN A 140 9.54 -4.27 11.49
C ASN A 140 10.93 -4.52 10.87
N GLN A 141 10.97 -5.05 9.64
CA GLN A 141 12.21 -5.42 8.94
C GLN A 141 12.57 -4.51 7.78
N ASN A 142 11.92 -3.34 7.69
CA ASN A 142 12.13 -2.39 6.60
C ASN A 142 13.59 -1.96 6.48
N SER A 143 14.25 -1.60 7.58
CA SER A 143 15.66 -1.19 7.60
C SER A 143 16.60 -2.34 7.22
N SER A 144 16.36 -3.54 7.75
CA SER A 144 17.14 -4.75 7.43
C SER A 144 17.01 -5.17 5.96
N PHE A 145 15.85 -4.93 5.35
CA PHE A 145 15.67 -5.17 3.92
C PHE A 145 16.38 -4.10 3.08
N ASP A 146 16.30 -2.83 3.48
CA ASP A 146 16.95 -1.73 2.77
C ASP A 146 18.49 -1.85 2.76
N SER A 147 19.08 -2.42 3.82
CA SER A 147 20.53 -2.67 3.90
C SER A 147 21.05 -3.74 2.94
N LEU A 148 20.17 -4.61 2.40
CA LEU A 148 20.55 -5.57 1.37
C LEU A 148 20.88 -4.90 0.03
N HIS A 149 20.44 -3.66 -0.18
CA HIS A 149 20.54 -2.94 -1.46
C HIS A 149 20.08 -3.79 -2.66
N TRP A 150 19.08 -4.66 -2.44
CA TRP A 150 18.65 -5.67 -3.40
C TRP A 150 18.30 -5.07 -4.77
N TRP A 151 17.46 -4.04 -4.80
CA TRP A 151 17.02 -3.36 -6.02
C TRP A 151 18.19 -2.77 -6.81
N SER A 152 19.15 -2.14 -6.12
CA SER A 152 20.37 -1.61 -6.73
C SER A 152 21.25 -2.72 -7.31
N GLY A 153 21.35 -3.85 -6.60
CA GLY A 153 22.09 -5.02 -7.06
C GLY A 153 21.49 -5.65 -8.32
N VAL A 154 20.16 -5.81 -8.35
CA VAL A 154 19.41 -6.30 -9.51
C VAL A 154 19.61 -5.38 -10.70
N ARG A 155 19.41 -4.06 -10.51
CA ARG A 155 19.60 -3.07 -11.58
C ARG A 155 21.02 -3.11 -12.14
N ARG A 156 22.04 -3.15 -11.28
CA ARG A 156 23.45 -3.24 -11.69
C ARG A 156 23.73 -4.51 -12.49
N ARG A 157 23.18 -5.65 -12.07
CA ARG A 157 23.34 -6.93 -12.78
C ARG A 157 22.75 -6.84 -14.20
N PHE A 158 21.53 -6.35 -14.35
CA PHE A 158 20.89 -6.23 -15.66
C PHE A 158 21.60 -5.24 -16.58
N ILE A 159 22.07 -4.10 -16.07
CA ILE A 159 22.87 -3.14 -16.85
C ILE A 159 24.15 -3.79 -17.37
N LYS A 160 24.91 -4.46 -16.48
CA LYS A 160 26.16 -5.12 -16.85
C LYS A 160 25.97 -6.23 -17.89
N GLU A 161 24.93 -7.04 -17.75
CA GLU A 161 24.62 -8.10 -18.72
C GLU A 161 24.18 -7.53 -20.07
N ARG A 162 23.40 -6.44 -20.08
CA ARG A 162 23.03 -5.74 -21.33
C ARG A 162 24.24 -5.15 -22.03
N GLU A 163 25.14 -4.48 -21.31
CA GLU A 163 26.36 -3.90 -21.88
C GLU A 163 27.25 -4.96 -22.52
N LYS A 164 27.40 -6.13 -21.90
CA LYS A 164 28.14 -7.25 -22.48
C LYS A 164 27.52 -7.73 -23.80
N VAL A 165 26.20 -7.90 -23.85
CA VAL A 165 25.50 -8.35 -25.07
C VAL A 165 25.62 -7.32 -26.19
N GLU A 166 25.53 -6.03 -25.85
CA GLU A 166 25.70 -4.93 -26.81
C GLU A 166 27.14 -4.85 -27.34
N GLN A 167 28.14 -5.00 -26.48
CA GLN A 167 29.54 -5.08 -26.89
C GLN A 167 29.80 -6.28 -27.81
N GLN A 168 29.24 -7.45 -27.49
CA GLN A 168 29.36 -8.64 -28.35
C GLN A 168 28.70 -8.43 -29.72
N ARG A 169 27.57 -7.72 -29.77
CA ARG A 169 26.89 -7.37 -31.02
C ARG A 169 27.70 -6.41 -31.87
N GLN A 170 28.33 -5.41 -31.26
CA GLN A 170 29.20 -4.44 -31.95
C GLN A 170 30.52 -5.07 -32.42
N SER A 171 31.07 -6.00 -31.64
CA SER A 171 32.32 -6.71 -31.96
C SER A 171 32.15 -7.77 -33.05
N GLY A 172 30.95 -8.31 -33.22
CA GLY A 172 30.61 -9.38 -34.16
C GLY A 172 30.02 -8.92 -35.49
N SER A 173 30.26 -7.66 -35.91
CA SER A 173 29.61 -6.98 -37.05
C SER A 173 29.90 -7.56 -38.46
N GLY A 174 30.25 -8.84 -38.58
CA GLY A 174 30.50 -9.50 -39.88
C GLY A 174 30.34 -11.02 -39.90
N VAL A 175 29.90 -11.66 -38.82
CA VAL A 175 29.80 -13.13 -38.74
C VAL A 175 28.40 -13.54 -38.31
N ASP A 176 27.68 -14.15 -39.26
CA ASP A 176 26.45 -14.93 -39.10
C ASP A 176 25.19 -14.16 -38.66
N ASP A 177 24.24 -13.96 -39.60
CA ASP A 177 22.94 -13.32 -39.36
C ASP A 177 22.14 -14.00 -38.23
N LYS A 178 22.31 -15.33 -38.06
CA LYS A 178 21.66 -16.08 -36.98
C LYS A 178 22.19 -15.68 -35.60
N LEU A 179 23.49 -15.40 -35.50
CA LEU A 179 24.12 -14.94 -34.26
C LEU A 179 23.60 -13.55 -33.89
N GLN A 180 23.54 -12.63 -34.87
CA GLN A 180 22.98 -11.29 -34.64
C GLN A 180 21.52 -11.33 -34.21
N GLN A 181 20.71 -12.19 -34.83
CA GLN A 181 19.31 -12.38 -34.45
C GLN A 181 19.17 -12.94 -33.03
N THR A 182 20.01 -13.90 -32.66
CA THR A 182 20.03 -14.48 -31.29
C THR A 182 20.41 -13.43 -30.25
N LEU A 183 21.43 -12.60 -30.52
CA LEU A 183 21.84 -11.52 -29.63
C LEU A 183 20.74 -10.45 -29.47
N ALA A 184 20.03 -10.12 -30.55
CA ALA A 184 18.91 -9.18 -30.50
C ALA A 184 17.75 -9.70 -29.62
N LEU A 185 17.41 -10.99 -29.71
CA LEU A 185 16.39 -11.62 -28.87
C LEU A 185 16.80 -11.63 -27.40
N THR A 186 18.07 -11.95 -27.10
CA THR A 186 18.61 -11.91 -25.73
C THR A 186 18.55 -10.50 -25.15
N LEU A 187 18.91 -9.48 -25.92
CA LEU A 187 18.86 -8.09 -25.49
C LEU A 187 17.42 -7.66 -25.17
N SER A 188 16.47 -7.97 -26.06
CA SER A 188 15.05 -7.70 -25.84
C SER A 188 14.53 -8.38 -24.57
N ARG A 189 14.89 -9.66 -24.37
CA ARG A 189 14.53 -10.39 -23.15
C ARG A 189 15.09 -9.71 -21.90
N LEU A 190 16.38 -9.33 -21.88
CA LEU A 190 16.99 -8.64 -20.75
C LEU A 190 16.32 -7.29 -20.45
N GLN A 191 15.91 -6.55 -21.49
CA GLN A 191 15.16 -5.30 -21.34
C GLN A 191 13.80 -5.53 -20.67
N HIS A 192 13.05 -6.55 -21.10
CA HIS A 192 11.77 -6.89 -20.49
C HIS A 192 11.91 -7.25 -19.02
N TYR A 193 12.88 -8.10 -18.66
CA TYR A 193 13.14 -8.43 -17.25
C TYR A 193 13.49 -7.17 -16.43
N GLN A 194 14.38 -6.31 -16.96
CA GLN A 194 14.74 -5.07 -16.28
C GLN A 194 13.52 -4.17 -16.03
N GLN A 195 12.65 -4.02 -17.03
CA GLN A 195 11.43 -3.22 -16.91
C GLN A 195 10.47 -3.80 -15.86
N GLU A 196 10.28 -5.12 -15.83
CA GLU A 196 9.42 -5.76 -14.83
C GLU A 196 9.95 -5.58 -13.39
N PHE A 197 11.27 -5.69 -13.19
CA PHE A 197 11.88 -5.41 -11.89
C PHE A 197 11.71 -3.96 -11.47
N GLU A 198 11.79 -3.01 -12.41
CA GLU A 198 11.59 -1.59 -12.12
C GLU A 198 10.13 -1.31 -11.74
N LEU A 199 9.17 -1.88 -12.47
CA LEU A 199 7.75 -1.79 -12.13
C LEU A 199 7.47 -2.37 -10.74
N LEU A 200 8.03 -3.54 -10.43
CA LEU A 200 7.90 -4.14 -9.10
C LEU A 200 8.51 -3.25 -8.01
N TYR A 201 9.69 -2.66 -8.25
CA TYR A 201 10.33 -1.74 -7.32
C TYR A 201 9.44 -0.52 -7.04
N LEU A 202 8.86 0.09 -8.08
CA LEU A 202 7.94 1.22 -7.93
C LEU A 202 6.69 0.82 -7.16
N SER A 203 6.07 -0.32 -7.50
CA SER A 203 4.89 -0.82 -6.79
C SER A 203 5.18 -1.11 -5.32
N VAL A 204 6.32 -1.73 -4.99
CA VAL A 204 6.72 -2.00 -3.60
C VAL A 204 7.03 -0.70 -2.85
N SER A 205 7.71 0.24 -3.50
CA SER A 205 8.05 1.53 -2.89
C SER A 205 6.80 2.34 -2.56
N SER A 206 5.86 2.44 -3.51
CA SER A 206 4.54 3.04 -3.29
C SER A 206 3.76 2.31 -2.21
N ALA A 207 3.77 0.97 -2.21
CA ALA A 207 3.11 0.15 -1.21
C ALA A 207 3.62 0.45 0.21
N ARG A 208 4.94 0.65 0.37
CA ARG A 208 5.56 0.97 1.67
C ARG A 208 5.13 2.33 2.21
N VAL A 209 4.83 3.30 1.35
CA VAL A 209 4.37 4.64 1.77
C VAL A 209 3.05 4.55 2.55
N PHE A 210 2.12 3.67 2.13
CA PHE A 210 0.85 3.45 2.86
C PHE A 210 1.05 2.96 4.31
N PHE A 211 2.23 2.43 4.64
CA PHE A 211 2.57 1.92 5.96
C PHE A 211 3.63 2.76 6.67
N ARG A 212 4.00 3.94 6.15
CA ARG A 212 5.01 4.83 6.73
C ARG A 212 4.43 5.98 7.57
N GLY A 213 3.12 6.26 7.49
CA GLY A 213 2.53 7.34 8.27
C GLY A 213 2.81 7.16 9.76
N ASP A 214 3.38 8.17 10.41
CA ASP A 214 3.55 8.20 11.86
C ASP A 214 2.17 8.21 12.49
N TRP A 215 1.68 7.01 12.78
CA TRP A 215 0.39 6.83 13.38
C TRP A 215 0.42 7.50 14.75
N PRO A 216 -0.45 8.49 15.02
CA PRO A 216 -0.54 9.04 16.36
C PRO A 216 -0.84 7.88 17.31
N VAL A 217 0.04 7.67 18.29
CA VAL A 217 -0.15 6.64 19.31
C VAL A 217 -1.43 7.01 20.03
N VAL A 218 -2.48 6.21 19.89
CA VAL A 218 -3.69 6.43 20.68
C VAL A 218 -3.29 6.07 22.11
N PRO A 219 -3.31 7.02 23.06
CA PRO A 219 -2.93 6.72 24.43
C PRO A 219 -3.86 5.62 24.94
N ASN A 220 -3.25 4.51 25.35
CA ASN A 220 -3.93 3.35 25.89
C ASN A 220 -4.54 3.76 27.24
N ASN A 221 -5.81 4.15 27.24
CA ASN A 221 -6.52 4.58 28.45
C ASN A 221 -6.94 3.36 29.27
N ASN A 222 -5.96 2.57 29.74
CA ASN A 222 -6.17 1.55 30.75
C ASN A 222 -6.14 2.22 32.13
N ASN A 223 -7.19 2.99 32.44
CA ASN A 223 -7.52 3.34 33.83
C ASN A 223 -8.14 2.11 34.49
N ASN A 224 -7.29 1.18 34.93
CA ASN A 224 -7.68 0.24 35.97
C ASN A 224 -7.78 1.02 37.28
N ASN A 225 -9.00 1.43 37.61
CA ASN A 225 -9.38 1.85 38.95
C ASN A 225 -9.22 0.67 39.92
N ASN A 226 -8.02 0.48 40.46
CA ASN A 226 -7.85 -0.21 41.74
C ASN A 226 -8.08 0.82 42.85
N THR A 227 -9.36 1.06 43.16
CA THR A 227 -9.72 1.67 44.44
C THR A 227 -9.36 0.70 45.55
N SER A 228 -8.31 1.06 46.28
CA SER A 228 -7.97 0.52 47.58
C SER A 228 -9.14 0.71 48.54
N THR A 229 -9.84 -0.37 48.90
CA THR A 229 -10.62 -0.43 50.13
C THR A 229 -9.79 -1.12 51.20
N THR A 230 -9.00 -0.31 51.90
CA THR A 230 -8.58 -0.56 53.28
C THR A 230 -9.82 -0.60 54.16
N HIS A 231 -10.17 -1.78 54.68
CA HIS A 231 -10.95 -1.89 55.91
C HIS A 231 -10.07 -2.49 57.01
N SER A 232 -9.63 -1.61 57.89
CA SER A 232 -9.22 -1.90 59.25
C SER A 232 -10.47 -1.92 60.14
N GLN A 233 -10.81 -3.09 60.69
CA GLN A 233 -11.12 -3.35 62.11
C GLN A 233 -11.47 -4.82 62.28
#